data_AF-A0A7Y5GJL2-F1
#
_entry.id   AF-A0A7Y5GJL2-F1
#
_cell.length_a   1.000
_cell.length_b   1.000
_cell.length_c   1.000
_cell.angle_alpha   90.00
_cell.angle_beta   90.00
_cell.angle_gamma   90.00
#
_symmetry.space_group_name_H-M   'P 1'
#
loop_
_entity.id
_entity.type
_entity.pdbx_description
1 polymer ?
#
loop_
_entity_poly.entity_id
_entity_poly.type
_entity_poly.pdbx_seq_one_letter_code
_entity_poly.pdbx_strand_id
1 'polypeptide(L)'
;MDYEPETPFDDIEGAQQYLDLLVEAVTDARQEIEGEIALAKEMGAPRREQALMLISYNLAKLGSHMTRSRRILNDLRTLRRLLLEERGMKAAASKNGKLA
;
A
#
# COMPACT_ATOMS: atom_id res chain seq x y z
N MET A 1 27.97 -3.57 -8.44
CA MET A 1 27.19 -4.62 -7.77
C MET A 1 25.76 -4.16 -7.85
N ASP A 2 24.99 -4.75 -8.76
CA ASP A 2 23.55 -4.54 -8.77
C ASP A 2 22.99 -5.25 -7.53
N TYR A 3 22.24 -4.51 -6.71
CA TYR A 3 21.63 -5.03 -5.49
C TYR A 3 20.37 -5.80 -5.87
N GLU A 4 20.37 -7.12 -5.64
CA GLU A 4 19.15 -7.92 -5.69
C GLU A 4 18.45 -7.88 -4.33
N PRO A 5 17.18 -7.46 -4.27
CA PRO A 5 16.41 -7.49 -3.03
C PRO A 5 16.14 -8.93 -2.60
N GLU A 6 16.56 -9.29 -1.39
CA GLU A 6 16.30 -10.56 -0.70
C GLU A 6 14.90 -10.61 -0.11
N THR A 7 14.32 -9.45 0.23
CA THR A 7 12.97 -9.34 0.77
C THR A 7 12.13 -8.29 0.03
N PRO A 8 10.79 -8.37 0.08
CA PRO A 8 9.93 -7.32 -0.42
C PRO A 8 10.13 -5.97 0.29
N PHE A 9 10.90 -5.90 1.38
CA PHE A 9 11.12 -4.68 2.15
C PHE A 9 12.46 -4.01 1.84
N ASP A 10 13.24 -4.61 0.96
CA ASP A 10 14.59 -4.16 0.60
C ASP A 10 14.58 -2.90 -0.29
N ASP A 11 13.48 -2.67 -0.99
CA ASP A 11 13.20 -1.43 -1.70
C ASP A 11 11.73 -1.00 -1.59
N ILE A 12 11.47 0.23 -2.03
CA ILE A 12 10.13 0.84 -1.93
C ILE A 12 9.17 0.12 -2.88
N GLU A 13 9.67 -0.41 -3.98
CA GLU A 13 8.92 -1.12 -5.00
C GLU A 13 8.33 -2.45 -4.50
N GLY A 14 9.13 -3.26 -3.80
CA GLY A 14 8.67 -4.44 -3.10
C GLY A 14 7.67 -4.10 -1.99
N ALA A 15 7.91 -3.01 -1.26
CA ALA A 15 7.02 -2.60 -0.17
C ALA A 15 5.64 -2.17 -0.69
N GLN A 16 5.58 -1.60 -1.90
CA GLN A 16 4.32 -1.31 -2.58
C GLN A 16 3.56 -2.59 -2.96
N GLN A 17 4.25 -3.59 -3.53
CA GLN A 17 3.62 -4.87 -3.88
C GLN A 17 3.07 -5.59 -2.65
N TYR A 18 3.84 -5.58 -1.55
CA TYR A 18 3.37 -6.12 -0.28
C TYR A 18 2.11 -5.41 0.22
N LEU A 19 2.04 -4.08 0.12
CA LEU A 19 0.85 -3.33 0.51
C LEU A 19 -0.36 -3.66 -0.36
N ASP A 20 -0.19 -3.93 -1.65
CA ASP A 20 -1.30 -4.34 -2.52
C ASP A 20 -1.89 -5.70 -2.09
N LEU A 21 -1.04 -6.70 -1.88
CA LEU A 21 -1.46 -8.01 -1.36
C LEU A 21 -2.15 -7.89 0.00
N LEU A 22 -1.66 -6.98 0.85
CA LEU A 22 -2.23 -6.77 2.16
C LEU A 22 -3.58 -6.05 2.13
N VAL A 23 -3.78 -5.11 1.20
CA VAL A 23 -5.09 -4.48 0.94
C VAL A 23 -6.11 -5.53 0.46
N GLU A 24 -5.69 -6.43 -0.42
CA GLU A 24 -6.51 -7.54 -0.90
C GLU A 24 -6.93 -8.45 0.27
N ALA A 25 -5.97 -8.95 1.05
CA ALA A 25 -6.25 -9.81 2.20
C ALA A 25 -7.18 -9.16 3.24
N VAL A 26 -7.03 -7.85 3.51
CA VAL A 26 -7.92 -7.12 4.41
C VAL A 26 -9.33 -6.95 3.82
N THR A 27 -9.43 -6.81 2.50
CA THR A 27 -10.71 -6.72 1.80
C THR A 27 -11.46 -8.04 1.87
N ASP A 28 -10.77 -9.16 1.60
CA ASP A 28 -11.34 -10.51 1.66
C ASP A 28 -11.82 -10.85 3.07
N ALA A 29 -10.96 -10.62 4.08
CA ALA A 29 -11.34 -10.83 5.48
C ALA A 29 -12.56 -9.99 5.87
N ARG A 30 -12.71 -8.78 5.32
CA ARG A 30 -13.87 -7.95 5.60
C ARG A 30 -15.15 -8.52 4.97
N GLN A 31 -15.08 -9.02 3.75
CA GLN A 31 -16.22 -9.65 3.08
C GLN A 31 -16.70 -10.90 3.84
N GLU A 32 -15.77 -11.70 4.34
CA GLU A 32 -16.09 -12.86 5.19
C GLU A 32 -16.84 -12.43 6.46
N ILE A 33 -16.35 -11.40 7.15
CA ILE A 33 -17.00 -10.86 8.35
C ILE A 33 -18.38 -10.27 8.04
N GLU A 34 -18.58 -9.65 6.87
CA GLU A 34 -19.90 -9.17 6.44
C GLU A 34 -20.91 -10.33 6.28
N GLY A 35 -20.47 -11.49 5.80
CA GLY A 35 -21.26 -12.72 5.79
C GLY A 35 -21.61 -13.22 7.20
N GLU A 36 -20.63 -13.24 8.11
CA GLU A 36 -20.83 -13.62 9.50
C GLU A 36 -21.80 -12.69 10.25
N ILE A 37 -21.81 -11.39 9.93
CA ILE A 37 -22.77 -10.42 10.47
C ILE A 37 -24.19 -10.81 10.06
N ALA A 38 -24.40 -11.14 8.78
CA ALA A 38 -25.70 -11.56 8.27
C ALA A 38 -26.20 -12.83 8.99
N LEU A 39 -25.33 -13.83 9.15
CA LEU A 39 -25.64 -15.06 9.89
C LEU A 39 -25.96 -14.77 11.37
N ALA A 40 -25.16 -13.94 12.04
CA ALA A 40 -25.41 -13.57 13.44
C ALA A 40 -26.77 -12.87 13.63
N LYS A 41 -27.18 -12.07 12.65
CA LYS A 41 -28.48 -11.40 12.62
C LYS A 41 -29.63 -12.40 12.44
N GLU A 42 -29.50 -13.35 11.51
CA GLU A 42 -30.48 -14.42 11.30
C GLU A 42 -30.64 -15.32 12.53
N MET A 43 -29.54 -15.61 13.23
CA MET A 43 -29.54 -16.40 14.47
C MET A 43 -30.04 -15.62 15.69
N GLY A 44 -30.35 -14.33 15.58
CA GLY A 44 -30.78 -13.49 16.70
C GLY A 44 -29.71 -13.36 17.80
N ALA A 45 -28.44 -13.24 17.41
CA ALA A 45 -27.29 -13.20 18.31
C ALA A 45 -26.68 -11.79 18.42
N PRO A 46 -27.35 -10.83 19.10
CA PRO A 46 -27.01 -9.40 19.02
C PRO A 46 -25.60 -9.06 19.54
N ARG A 47 -25.11 -9.79 20.55
CA ARG A 47 -23.75 -9.57 21.07
C ARG A 47 -22.67 -10.01 20.09
N ARG A 48 -22.91 -11.09 19.35
CA ARG A 48 -22.02 -11.57 18.28
C ARG A 48 -22.04 -10.61 17.10
N GLU A 49 -23.24 -10.17 16.69
CA GLU A 49 -23.42 -9.16 15.65
C GLU A 49 -22.62 -7.87 15.97
N GLN A 50 -22.78 -7.32 17.18
CA GLN A 50 -22.04 -6.12 17.61
C GLN A 50 -20.52 -6.31 17.57
N ALA A 51 -20.03 -7.46 18.03
CA ALA A 51 -18.60 -7.77 17.98
C ALA A 51 -18.09 -7.83 16.53
N LEU A 52 -18.83 -8.49 15.64
CA LEU A 52 -18.49 -8.59 14.22
C LEU A 52 -18.56 -7.24 13.51
N MET A 53 -19.51 -6.38 13.85
CA MET A 53 -19.56 -5.00 13.35
C MET A 53 -18.32 -4.20 13.75
N LEU A 54 -17.83 -4.36 14.99
CA LEU A 54 -16.59 -3.71 15.45
C LEU A 54 -15.36 -4.25 14.69
N ILE A 55 -15.31 -5.55 14.41
CA ILE A 55 -14.26 -6.16 13.60
C ILE A 55 -14.29 -5.59 12.18
N SER A 56 -15.46 -5.58 11.52
CA SER A 56 -15.63 -5.02 10.18
C SER A 56 -15.20 -3.55 10.10
N TYR A 57 -15.56 -2.75 11.11
CA TYR A 57 -15.10 -1.36 11.22
C TYR A 57 -13.57 -1.25 11.29
N ASN A 58 -12.92 -2.07 12.13
CA ASN A 58 -11.46 -2.06 12.25
C ASN A 58 -10.76 -2.54 10.97
N LEU A 59 -11.31 -3.52 10.26
CA LEU A 59 -10.82 -3.96 8.95
C LEU A 59 -10.94 -2.85 7.90
N ALA A 60 -12.08 -2.16 7.84
CA ALA A 60 -12.26 -1.00 6.96
C ALA A 60 -11.25 0.13 7.27
N LYS A 61 -11.02 0.39 8.57
CA LYS A 61 -10.01 1.36 9.01
C LYS A 61 -8.61 0.95 8.59
N LEU A 62 -8.26 -0.33 8.76
CA LEU A 62 -6.97 -0.88 8.36
C LEU A 62 -6.74 -0.74 6.85
N GLY A 63 -7.71 -1.13 6.02
CA GLY A 63 -7.62 -1.00 4.56
C GLY A 63 -7.45 0.45 4.09
N SER A 64 -8.11 1.40 4.77
CA SER A 64 -7.93 2.84 4.51
C SER A 64 -6.49 3.31 4.81
N HIS A 65 -5.91 2.87 5.92
CA HIS A 65 -4.52 3.18 6.25
C HIS A 65 -3.54 2.60 5.21
N MET A 66 -3.75 1.36 4.79
CA MET A 66 -2.91 0.72 3.78
C MET A 66 -2.98 1.41 2.42
N THR A 67 -4.17 1.79 1.99
CA THR A 67 -4.37 2.55 0.74
C THR A 67 -3.64 3.90 0.78
N ARG A 68 -3.68 4.60 1.93
CA ARG A 68 -2.93 5.84 2.13
C ARG A 68 -1.42 5.60 2.09
N SER A 69 -0.93 4.57 2.79
CA SER A 69 0.49 4.20 2.77
C SER A 69 0.97 3.88 1.35
N ARG A 70 0.18 3.12 0.57
CA ARG A 70 0.51 2.81 -0.83
C ARG A 70 0.65 4.06 -1.69
N ARG A 71 -0.28 5.01 -1.53
CA ARG A 71 -0.23 6.30 -2.25
C ARG A 71 1.04 7.07 -1.89
N ILE A 72 1.37 7.17 -0.60
CA ILE A 72 2.59 7.85 -0.14
C ILE A 72 3.84 7.21 -0.75
N LEU A 73 3.95 5.88 -0.75
CA LEU A 73 5.09 5.20 -1.38
C LEU A 73 5.17 5.49 -2.88
N ASN A 74 4.04 5.55 -3.57
CA ASN A 74 3.99 5.90 -4.99
C ASN A 74 4.46 7.33 -5.25
N ASP A 75 4.04 8.27 -4.41
CA ASP A 75 4.45 9.66 -4.49
C ASP A 75 5.96 9.79 -4.26
N LEU A 76 6.50 9.10 -3.24
CA LEU A 76 7.94 9.08 -2.95
C LEU A 76 8.75 8.49 -4.12
N ARG A 77 8.26 7.41 -4.73
CA ARG A 77 8.88 6.81 -5.93
C ARG A 77 8.91 7.82 -7.09
N THR A 78 7.79 8.51 -7.32
CA THR A 78 7.68 9.52 -8.37
C THR A 78 8.65 10.68 -8.14
N LEU A 79 8.71 11.20 -6.91
CA LEU A 79 9.64 12.27 -6.53
C LEU A 79 11.11 11.84 -6.70
N ARG A 80 11.48 10.62 -6.30
CA ARG A 80 12.83 10.08 -6.50
C ARG A 80 13.20 10.08 -7.99
N ARG A 81 12.30 9.63 -8.85
CA ARG A 81 12.51 9.59 -10.30
C ARG A 81 12.73 10.99 -10.87
N LEU A 82 11.87 11.94 -10.54
CA LEU A 82 11.98 13.33 -11.01
C LEU A 82 13.31 13.98 -10.59
N LEU A 83 13.74 13.77 -9.34
CA LEU A 83 15.02 14.30 -8.84
C LEU A 83 16.23 13.68 -9.57
N LEU A 84 16.18 12.39 -9.91
CA LEU A 84 17.26 11.73 -10.66
C LEU A 84 17.30 12.19 -12.12
N GLU A 85 16.14 12.33 -12.77
CA GLU A 85 16.01 12.89 -14.12
C GLU A 85 16.56 14.33 -14.16
N GLU A 86 16.22 15.17 -13.17
CA GLU A 86 16.74 16.54 -13.05
C GLU A 86 18.27 16.58 -12.92
N ARG A 87 18.85 15.69 -12.09
CA ARG A 87 20.31 15.57 -11.95
C ARG A 87 20.96 15.12 -13.25
N GLY A 88 20.36 14.19 -13.98
CA GLY A 88 20.82 13.74 -15.29
C GLY A 88 20.85 14.88 -16.31
N MET A 89 19.77 15.67 -16.38
CA MET A 89 19.69 16.85 -17.26
C MET A 89 20.75 17.89 -16.94
N LYS A 90 20.97 18.21 -15.65
CA LYS A 90 22.03 19.14 -15.22
C LYS A 90 23.43 18.63 -15.58
N ALA A 91 23.69 17.34 -15.40
CA ALA A 91 24.96 16.72 -15.77
C ALA A 91 25.21 16.74 -17.28
N ALA A 92 24.18 16.51 -18.11
CA ALA A 92 24.26 16.61 -19.56
C ALA A 92 24.52 18.05 -20.04
N ALA A 93 23.81 19.04 -19.47
CA ALA A 93 24.02 20.45 -19.79
C ALA A 93 25.44 20.93 -19.44
N SER A 94 25.99 20.49 -18.30
CA SER A 94 27.37 20.83 -17.89
C SER A 94 28.43 20.22 -18.82
N LYS A 95 28.18 19.02 -19.37
CA LYS A 95 29.09 18.39 -20.34
C LYS A 95 29.09 19.13 -21.68
N ASN A 96 27.92 19.55 -22.17
CA ASN A 96 27.79 20.26 -23.44
C ASN A 96 28.41 21.66 -23.39
N GLY A 97 28.39 22.34 -22.24
CA GLY A 97 29.05 23.64 -22.05
C GLY A 97 30.58 23.58 -21.88
N LYS A 98 31.18 22.39 -21.76
CA LYS A 98 32.65 22.19 -21.67
C LYS A 98 33.31 21.82 -23.00
N LEU A 99 32.51 21.56 -24.03
CA LEU A 99 32.95 21.17 -25.39
C LEU A 99 32.85 22.33 -26.41
N ALA A 100 32.48 23.53 -25.96
CA ALA A 100 32.39 24.75 -26.75
C ALA A 100 33.44 25.78 -26.29
#